data_AF-A0A5P9CKY5-F1
#
_entry.id   AF-A0A5P9CKY5-F1
#
_cell.length_a   1.000
_cell.length_b   1.000
_cell.length_c   1.000
_cell.angle_alpha   90.00
_cell.angle_beta   90.00
_cell.angle_gamma   90.00
#
_symmetry.space_group_name_H-M   'P 1'
#
loop_
_entity.id
_entity.type
_entity.pdbx_description
1 polymer ?
#
loop_
_entity_poly.entity_id
_entity_poly.type
_entity_poly.pdbx_seq_one_letter_code
_entity_poly.pdbx_strand_id
1 'polypeptide(L)'
;MTKLSNQFMKMVKNLWFWLVIFFSVSVNAKSLDNTQLYTVPSGKVWVVNDIQRNLCDVCTSDIYVQKGSVQLNEVWVSGSFDFSLMPKTKVSFESNTVFALGDVVKSINVDVINSGK
;
A
#
# COMPACT_ATOMS: atom_id res chain seq x y z
N MET A 1 -27.52 46.86 -31.79
CA MET A 1 -26.34 45.98 -31.89
C MET A 1 -25.93 45.47 -30.50
N THR A 2 -26.85 44.90 -29.72
CA THR A 2 -26.63 44.55 -28.29
C THR A 2 -27.19 43.19 -27.89
N LYS A 3 -27.99 42.55 -28.76
CA LYS A 3 -28.63 41.26 -28.47
C LYS A 3 -27.75 40.05 -28.84
N LEU A 4 -26.85 40.22 -29.82
CA LEU A 4 -25.92 39.17 -30.26
C LEU A 4 -24.77 38.93 -29.25
N SER A 5 -24.27 39.98 -28.58
CA SER A 5 -23.15 39.85 -27.63
C SER A 5 -23.54 39.08 -26.35
N ASN A 6 -24.77 39.26 -25.85
CA ASN A 6 -25.26 38.56 -24.67
C ASN A 6 -25.52 37.06 -24.91
N GLN A 7 -25.87 36.66 -26.13
CA GLN A 7 -26.05 35.25 -26.50
C GLN A 7 -24.69 34.53 -26.62
N PHE A 8 -23.70 35.18 -27.25
CA PHE A 8 -22.34 34.66 -27.36
C PHE A 8 -21.69 34.47 -25.98
N MET A 9 -21.83 35.45 -25.09
CA MET A 9 -21.26 35.40 -23.75
C MET A 9 -21.91 34.35 -22.83
N LYS A 10 -23.19 34.00 -23.06
CA LYS A 10 -23.86 32.86 -22.40
C LYS A 10 -23.35 31.51 -22.92
N MET A 11 -23.12 31.39 -24.23
CA MET A 11 -22.67 30.14 -24.85
C MET A 11 -21.24 29.76 -24.44
N VAL A 12 -20.34 30.74 -24.31
CA VAL A 12 -18.95 30.53 -23.87
C VAL A 12 -18.87 30.15 -22.38
N LYS A 13 -19.73 30.71 -21.54
CA LYS A 13 -19.80 30.36 -20.10
C LYS A 13 -20.28 28.93 -19.85
N ASN A 14 -21.26 28.46 -20.62
CA ASN A 14 -21.71 27.06 -20.53
C ASN A 14 -20.65 26.09 -21.04
N LEU A 15 -19.90 26.44 -22.11
CA LEU A 15 -18.85 25.58 -22.65
C LEU A 15 -17.68 25.38 -21.66
N TRP A 16 -17.31 26.44 -20.92
CA TRP A 16 -16.31 26.36 -19.86
C TRP A 16 -16.75 25.51 -18.67
N PHE A 17 -18.05 25.53 -18.33
CA PHE A 17 -18.60 24.72 -17.24
C PHE A 17 -18.54 23.21 -17.55
N TRP A 18 -18.69 22.83 -18.82
CA TRP A 18 -18.60 21.43 -19.27
C TRP A 18 -17.16 20.91 -19.33
N LEU A 19 -16.19 21.77 -19.63
CA LEU A 19 -14.77 21.37 -19.76
C LEU A 19 -14.13 21.01 -18.41
N VAL A 20 -14.64 21.55 -17.29
CA VAL A 20 -14.16 21.23 -15.94
C VAL A 20 -14.67 19.86 -15.44
N ILE A 21 -15.79 19.37 -15.97
CA ILE A 21 -16.43 18.13 -15.48
C ILE A 21 -15.78 16.87 -16.08
N PHE A 22 -15.10 16.97 -17.22
CA PHE A 22 -14.56 15.80 -17.94
C PHE A 22 -13.14 15.37 -17.54
N PHE A 23 -12.44 16.10 -16.66
CA PHE A 23 -11.11 15.72 -16.17
C PHE A 23 -11.16 15.00 -14.81
N SER A 24 -12.14 14.12 -14.63
CA SER A 24 -12.08 13.13 -13.54
C SER A 24 -11.24 11.95 -14.04
N VAL A 25 -9.92 12.12 -14.05
CA VAL A 25 -8.99 11.04 -14.36
C VAL A 25 -9.18 9.99 -13.26
N SER A 26 -9.92 8.93 -13.59
CA SER A 26 -10.10 7.79 -12.70
C SER A 26 -8.74 7.09 -12.66
N VAL A 27 -7.93 7.40 -11.65
CA VAL A 27 -6.69 6.67 -11.39
C VAL A 27 -7.11 5.23 -11.14
N ASN A 28 -6.82 4.35 -12.09
CA ASN A 28 -7.10 2.93 -11.97
C ASN A 28 -6.13 2.39 -10.92
N ALA A 29 -6.52 2.48 -9.65
CA ALA A 29 -5.74 1.96 -8.55
C ALA A 29 -5.63 0.46 -8.76
N LYS A 30 -4.42 0.00 -9.08
CA LYS A 30 -4.13 -1.41 -9.25
C LYS A 30 -4.53 -2.10 -7.94
N SER A 31 -5.55 -2.97 -8.01
CA SER A 31 -6.02 -3.70 -6.85
C SER A 31 -4.88 -4.57 -6.33
N LEU A 32 -4.47 -4.33 -5.10
CA LEU A 32 -3.50 -5.15 -4.39
C LEU A 32 -4.07 -6.56 -4.20
N ASP A 33 -3.32 -7.56 -4.65
CA ASP A 33 -3.65 -8.96 -4.39
C ASP A 33 -3.12 -9.37 -3.01
N ASN A 34 -3.91 -9.07 -1.98
CA ASN A 34 -3.62 -9.47 -0.59
C ASN A 34 -4.33 -10.78 -0.21
N THR A 35 -4.62 -11.66 -1.18
CA THR A 35 -5.38 -12.90 -0.92
C THR A 35 -4.61 -13.90 -0.06
N GLN A 36 -3.28 -13.89 -0.14
CA GLN A 36 -2.44 -14.77 0.66
C GLN A 36 -2.07 -14.11 1.99
N LEU A 37 -2.66 -14.63 3.06
CA LEU A 37 -2.37 -14.21 4.44
C LEU A 37 -1.33 -15.12 5.08
N TYR A 38 -0.38 -14.50 5.75
CA TYR A 38 0.64 -15.14 6.57
C TYR A 38 0.29 -14.90 8.04
N THR A 39 0.42 -15.94 8.86
CA THR A 39 0.22 -15.86 10.31
C THR A 39 1.46 -16.39 11.00
N VAL A 40 2.09 -15.56 11.84
CA VAL A 40 3.20 -16.00 12.67
C VAL A 40 2.67 -16.96 13.73
N PRO A 41 3.19 -18.20 13.84
CA PRO A 41 2.72 -19.14 14.85
C PRO A 41 2.91 -18.62 16.28
N SER A 42 2.02 -19.05 17.18
CA SER A 42 2.12 -18.72 18.60
C SER A 42 3.47 -19.16 19.18
N GLY A 43 4.09 -18.28 19.99
CA GLY A 43 5.39 -18.52 20.61
C GLY A 43 6.57 -18.43 19.63
N LYS A 44 6.36 -17.95 18.40
CA LYS A 44 7.40 -17.73 17.41
C LYS A 44 7.53 -16.25 17.05
N VAL A 45 8.72 -15.87 16.61
CA VAL A 45 9.03 -14.59 15.98
C VAL A 45 9.61 -14.90 14.61
N TRP A 46 9.13 -14.21 13.59
CA TRP A 46 9.68 -14.31 12.23
C TRP A 46 10.56 -13.10 11.95
N VAL A 47 11.85 -13.32 11.72
CA VAL A 47 12.80 -12.26 11.35
C VAL A 47 13.04 -12.32 9.85
N VAL A 48 12.80 -11.22 9.14
CA VAL A 48 12.97 -11.17 7.68
C VAL A 48 14.45 -11.07 7.35
N ASN A 49 14.95 -12.03 6.57
CA ASN A 49 16.33 -12.10 6.14
C ASN A 49 16.52 -11.65 4.70
N ASP A 50 15.58 -12.03 3.84
CA ASP A 50 15.66 -11.77 2.41
C ASP A 50 14.26 -11.62 1.82
N ILE A 51 14.16 -10.81 0.77
CA ILE A 51 12.91 -10.41 0.14
C ILE A 51 13.10 -10.46 -1.37
N GLN A 52 12.35 -11.33 -2.02
CA GLN A 52 12.33 -11.42 -3.47
C GLN A 52 11.28 -10.49 -4.04
N ARG A 53 11.72 -9.56 -4.90
CA ARG A 53 10.87 -8.56 -5.53
C ARG A 53 10.70 -8.83 -7.02
N ASN A 54 9.49 -8.57 -7.53
CA ASN A 54 9.25 -8.43 -8.95
C ASN A 54 9.64 -7.03 -9.41
N LEU A 55 10.01 -6.89 -10.69
CA LEU A 55 10.19 -5.58 -11.31
C LEU A 55 8.84 -4.88 -11.40
N CYS A 56 8.82 -3.60 -11.02
CA CYS A 56 7.67 -2.73 -11.18
C CYS A 56 8.11 -1.29 -11.44
N ASP A 57 7.31 -0.58 -12.23
CA ASP A 57 7.52 0.85 -12.49
C ASP A 57 6.76 1.73 -11.47
N VAL A 58 5.60 1.25 -11.01
CA VAL A 58 4.79 1.89 -9.97
C VAL A 58 4.32 0.80 -9.02
N CYS A 59 4.69 0.94 -7.76
CA CYS A 59 4.49 -0.06 -6.73
C CYS A 59 3.77 0.49 -5.51
N THR A 60 2.95 -0.35 -4.92
CA THR A 60 2.26 -0.10 -3.65
C THR A 60 3.15 -0.54 -2.48
N SER A 61 2.57 -0.73 -1.30
CA SER A 61 3.31 -1.12 -0.09
C SER A 61 3.81 -2.55 -0.20
N ASP A 62 4.96 -2.84 0.41
CA ASP A 62 5.59 -4.15 0.36
C ASP A 62 4.90 -5.16 1.29
N ILE A 63 4.40 -4.70 2.44
CA ILE A 63 3.77 -5.54 3.48
C ILE A 63 2.55 -4.83 4.07
N TYR A 64 1.48 -5.59 4.25
CA TYR A 64 0.22 -5.17 4.87
C TYR A 64 -0.02 -5.94 6.17
N VAL A 65 0.13 -5.30 7.31
CA VAL A 65 -0.17 -5.89 8.61
C VAL A 65 -1.64 -5.69 8.91
N GLN A 66 -2.38 -6.79 9.10
CA GLN A 66 -3.79 -6.74 9.50
C GLN A 66 -3.95 -6.62 11.01
N LYS A 67 -3.08 -7.29 11.76
CA LYS A 67 -3.03 -7.24 13.22
C LYS A 67 -1.71 -7.79 13.75
N GLY A 68 -1.36 -7.41 14.97
CA GLY A 68 -0.18 -7.87 15.69
C GLY A 68 0.84 -6.75 15.87
N SER A 69 2.09 -7.13 16.12
CA SER A 69 3.20 -6.20 16.31
C SER A 69 4.35 -6.56 15.38
N VAL A 70 4.97 -5.53 14.81
CA VAL A 70 6.16 -5.64 13.97
C VAL A 70 7.21 -4.69 14.50
N GLN A 71 8.45 -5.17 14.59
CA GLN A 71 9.59 -4.32 14.86
C GLN A 71 10.23 -3.90 13.53
N LEU A 72 10.34 -2.60 13.30
CA LEU A 72 10.97 -1.98 12.14
C LEU A 72 12.16 -1.16 12.62
N ASN A 73 13.39 -1.59 12.33
CA ASN A 73 14.61 -0.91 12.78
C ASN A 73 14.56 -0.53 14.27
N GLU A 74 14.22 -1.50 15.13
CA GLU A 74 14.11 -1.37 16.59
C GLU A 74 12.84 -0.68 17.11
N VAL A 75 12.03 -0.07 16.25
CA VAL A 75 10.75 0.56 16.62
C VAL A 75 9.61 -0.45 16.53
N TRP A 76 8.82 -0.56 17.60
CA TRP A 76 7.62 -1.38 17.60
C TRP A 76 6.42 -0.62 17.07
N VAL A 77 5.73 -1.23 16.09
CA VAL A 77 4.46 -0.74 15.55
C VAL A 77 3.45 -1.86 15.66
N SER A 78 2.30 -1.55 16.26
CA SER A 78 1.23 -2.52 16.50
C SER A 78 -0.09 -2.06 15.90
N GLY A 79 -0.93 -3.00 15.50
CA GLY A 79 -2.26 -2.74 14.92
C GLY A 79 -2.32 -3.10 13.44
N SER A 80 -3.11 -2.33 12.69
CA SER A 80 -3.28 -2.49 11.24
C SER A 80 -2.59 -1.34 10.52
N PHE A 81 -1.62 -1.66 9.67
CA PHE A 81 -0.83 -0.68 8.93
C PHE A 81 -0.12 -1.34 7.76
N ASP A 82 0.36 -0.54 6.82
CA ASP A 82 1.17 -0.99 5.70
C ASP A 82 2.49 -0.21 5.65
N PHE A 83 3.51 -0.84 5.10
CA PHE A 83 4.83 -0.20 4.98
C PHE A 83 5.60 -0.73 3.77
N SER A 84 6.55 0.09 3.32
CA SER A 84 7.53 -0.28 2.31
C SER A 84 8.88 -0.51 2.99
N LEU A 85 9.58 -1.55 2.54
CA LEU A 85 10.87 -1.95 3.08
C LEU A 85 11.99 -1.19 2.37
N MET A 86 12.74 -0.39 3.12
CA MET A 86 13.96 0.20 2.60
C MET A 86 15.10 -0.83 2.61
N PRO A 87 16.10 -0.73 1.71
CA PRO A 87 17.29 -1.56 1.78
C PRO A 87 17.91 -1.55 3.18
N LYS A 88 18.28 -2.72 3.70
CA LYS A 88 18.86 -2.92 5.05
C LYS A 88 17.91 -2.71 6.24
N THR A 89 16.61 -2.51 6.00
CA THR A 89 15.62 -2.46 7.09
C THR A 89 15.55 -3.81 7.79
N LYS A 90 15.75 -3.84 9.10
CA LYS A 90 15.51 -5.04 9.92
C LYS A 90 14.04 -5.10 10.26
N VAL A 91 13.41 -6.23 9.96
CA VAL A 91 11.99 -6.45 10.24
C VAL A 91 11.80 -7.75 10.99
N SER A 92 11.05 -7.70 12.08
CA SER A 92 10.61 -8.89 12.82
C SER A 92 9.12 -8.82 13.13
N PHE A 93 8.43 -9.94 12.90
CA PHE A 93 7.00 -10.10 13.20
C PHE A 93 6.83 -10.89 14.47
N GLU A 94 6.07 -10.34 15.43
CA GLU A 94 5.75 -11.00 16.68
C GLU A 94 4.79 -12.18 16.49
N SER A 95 4.70 -13.06 17.50
CA SER A 95 3.72 -14.14 17.57
C SER A 95 2.30 -13.67 17.29
N ASN A 96 1.56 -14.48 16.52
CA ASN A 96 0.17 -14.22 16.14
C ASN A 96 -0.04 -12.98 15.24
N THR A 97 1.03 -12.33 14.78
CA THR A 97 0.92 -11.28 13.76
C THR A 97 0.41 -11.87 12.45
N VAL A 98 -0.55 -11.18 11.84
CA VAL A 98 -1.16 -11.55 10.56
C VAL A 98 -0.87 -10.46 9.55
N PHE A 99 -0.31 -10.83 8.41
CA PHE A 99 0.07 -9.90 7.36
C PHE A 99 -0.10 -10.51 5.97
N ALA A 100 -0.16 -9.65 4.95
CA ALA A 100 -0.08 -10.01 3.53
C ALA A 100 1.17 -9.40 2.92
N LEU A 101 1.65 -10.01 1.85
CA LEU A 101 2.69 -9.44 0.99
C LEU A 101 2.02 -8.58 -0.09
N GLY A 102 2.61 -7.43 -0.38
CA GLY A 102 2.19 -6.60 -1.50
C GLY A 102 2.55 -7.21 -2.85
N ASP A 103 1.99 -6.65 -3.92
CA ASP A 103 2.09 -7.16 -5.29
C ASP A 103 3.54 -7.25 -5.83
N VAL A 104 4.45 -6.46 -5.27
CA VAL A 104 5.88 -6.44 -5.59
C VAL A 104 6.63 -7.59 -4.94
N VAL A 105 6.19 -8.00 -3.75
CA VAL A 105 6.93 -8.93 -2.91
C VAL A 105 6.48 -10.35 -3.24
N LYS A 106 7.27 -11.05 -4.05
CA LYS A 106 6.98 -12.42 -4.47
C LYS A 106 7.06 -13.39 -3.30
N SER A 107 8.06 -13.21 -2.44
CA SER A 107 8.27 -14.04 -1.26
C SER A 107 9.20 -13.35 -0.27
N ILE A 108 9.04 -13.70 1.01
CA ILE A 108 9.99 -13.37 2.07
C ILE A 108 10.62 -14.66 2.60
N ASN A 109 11.90 -14.59 2.91
CA ASN A 109 12.60 -15.60 3.67
C ASN A 109 12.72 -15.13 5.11
N VAL A 110 12.29 -15.99 6.04
CA VAL A 110 12.26 -15.66 7.47
C VAL A 110 13.05 -16.67 8.29
N ASP A 111 13.77 -16.18 9.28
CA ASP A 111 14.24 -17.00 10.38
C ASP A 111 13.17 -17.11 11.45
N VAL A 112 12.98 -18.33 11.97
CA VAL A 112 12.01 -18.62 13.01
C VAL A 112 12.73 -18.70 14.35
N ILE A 113 12.43 -17.75 15.23
CA ILE A 113 12.98 -17.67 16.58
C ILE A 113 11.88 -18.03 17.59
N ASN A 114 12.23 -18.67 18.69
CA ASN A 114 11.29 -18.83 19.81
C ASN A 114 11.09 -17.48 20.49
N SER A 115 9.84 -17.07 20.65
CA SER A 115 9.49 -15.93 21.49
C SER A 115 9.88 -16.30 22.92
N GLY A 116 10.94 -15.68 23.43
CA GLY A 116 11.44 -15.93 24.77
C GLY A 116 10.36 -15.60 25.80
N LYS A 117 9.81 -16.63 26.41
CA LYS A 117 9.30 -16.57 27.77
C LYS A 117 10.30 -17.27 28.67
#